data_AF-A0A8B8G2P8-F1
#
_entry.id   AF-A0A8B8G2P8-F1
#
_cell.length_a   1.000
_cell.length_b   1.000
_cell.length_c   1.000
_cell.angle_alpha   90.00
_cell.angle_beta   90.00
_cell.angle_gamma   90.00
#
_symmetry.space_group_name_H-M   'P 1'
#
loop_
_entity.id
_entity.type
_entity.pdbx_description
1 polymer ?
#
loop_
_entity_poly.entity_id
_entity_poly.type
_entity_poly.pdbx_seq_one_letter_code
_entity_poly.pdbx_strand_id
1 'polypeptide(L)'
;MLKKQFSPKIAVYRERTKFYELKQSNNQSINEWYVNMKKAAMSCEFGNHLIEKLKNKFVTGLIKGPILDRLCEEEPKKTLIELIEIAQKRKVSILKSNEIFFPINKVHQPKAYQKPKAVKERGVYRQIQIKINIIRFHVQGTQI
;
A
#
# COMPACT_ATOMS: atom_id res chain seq x y z
N MET A 1 -38.67 -14.01 22.57
CA MET A 1 -37.85 -12.86 22.12
C MET A 1 -36.42 -13.33 21.84
N LEU A 2 -35.95 -13.33 20.58
CA LEU A 2 -34.59 -13.80 20.22
C LEU A 2 -33.94 -12.90 19.14
N LYS A 3 -34.02 -11.56 19.27
CA LYS A 3 -33.54 -10.62 18.26
C LYS A 3 -32.15 -10.01 18.52
N LYS A 4 -31.38 -10.49 19.53
CA LYS A 4 -30.09 -9.87 19.93
C LYS A 4 -28.83 -10.74 19.80
N GLN A 5 -28.91 -11.93 19.20
CA GLN A 5 -27.80 -12.91 19.26
C GLN A 5 -26.98 -13.08 17.97
N PHE A 6 -27.21 -12.26 16.95
CA PHE A 6 -26.45 -12.31 15.70
C PHE A 6 -25.71 -11.00 15.40
N SER A 7 -25.01 -10.44 16.38
CA SER A 7 -23.88 -9.57 16.03
C SER A 7 -22.80 -10.49 15.47
N PRO A 8 -22.47 -10.44 14.17
CA PRO A 8 -21.43 -11.31 13.63
C PRO A 8 -20.12 -10.92 14.30
N LYS A 9 -19.68 -11.72 15.28
CA LYS A 9 -18.34 -11.63 15.83
C LYS A 9 -17.38 -11.83 14.66
N ILE A 10 -16.56 -10.83 14.38
CA ILE A 10 -15.57 -10.92 13.32
C ILE A 10 -14.74 -12.17 13.61
N ALA A 11 -14.76 -13.12 12.68
CA ALA A 11 -13.93 -14.30 12.78
C ALA A 11 -12.50 -13.87 12.43
N VAL A 12 -11.74 -13.37 13.40
CA VAL A 12 -10.39 -12.79 13.23
C VAL A 12 -9.48 -13.70 12.40
N TYR A 13 -9.50 -15.01 12.63
CA TYR A 13 -8.71 -15.96 11.84
C TYR A 13 -9.16 -16.07 10.38
N ARG A 14 -10.46 -15.92 10.09
CA ARG A 14 -10.97 -15.85 8.71
C ARG A 14 -10.45 -14.60 8.01
N GLU A 15 -10.46 -13.45 8.70
CA GLU A 15 -9.94 -12.19 8.15
C GLU A 15 -8.42 -12.23 7.95
N ARG A 16 -7.69 -12.85 8.88
CA ARG A 16 -6.24 -13.09 8.73
C ARG A 16 -5.93 -14.00 7.56
N THR A 17 -6.72 -15.06 7.35
CA THR A 17 -6.56 -15.95 6.20
C THR A 17 -6.66 -15.16 4.89
N LYS A 18 -7.72 -14.36 4.75
CA LYS A 18 -7.89 -13.46 3.59
C LYS A 18 -6.71 -12.49 3.45
N PHE A 19 -6.26 -11.89 4.55
CA PHE A 19 -5.11 -10.98 4.53
C PHE A 19 -3.83 -11.68 4.06
N TYR A 20 -3.54 -12.90 4.52
CA TYR A 20 -2.33 -13.63 4.14
C TYR A 20 -2.38 -14.18 2.72
N GLU A 21 -3.56 -14.51 2.21
CA GLU A 21 -3.77 -14.92 0.82
C GLU A 21 -3.76 -13.75 -0.17
N LEU A 22 -4.08 -12.53 0.29
CA LEU A 22 -4.18 -11.34 -0.57
C LEU A 22 -2.89 -11.08 -1.38
N LYS A 23 -2.99 -10.91 -2.70
CA LYS A 23 -1.87 -10.54 -3.58
C LYS A 23 -2.24 -9.36 -4.47
N GLN A 24 -1.24 -8.64 -4.95
CA GLN A 24 -1.42 -7.61 -5.97
C GLN A 24 -1.94 -8.26 -7.25
N SER A 25 -2.99 -7.69 -7.84
CA SER A 25 -3.51 -8.13 -9.14
C SER A 25 -2.68 -7.54 -10.29
N ASN A 26 -2.66 -8.20 -11.45
CA ASN A 26 -1.86 -7.79 -12.63
C ASN A 26 -2.11 -6.33 -13.06
N ASN A 27 -3.33 -5.83 -12.90
CA ASN A 27 -3.73 -4.49 -13.34
C ASN A 27 -3.81 -3.49 -12.17
N GLN A 28 -3.35 -3.88 -10.98
CA GLN A 28 -3.43 -3.06 -9.79
C GLN A 28 -2.15 -2.23 -9.63
N SER A 29 -2.29 -0.92 -9.43
CA SER A 29 -1.16 -0.03 -9.13
C SER A 29 -0.57 -0.29 -7.74
N ILE A 30 0.65 0.20 -7.50
CA ILE A 30 1.33 0.09 -6.19
C ILE A 30 0.49 0.76 -5.09
N ASN A 31 -0.14 1.90 -5.39
CA ASN A 31 -0.96 2.63 -4.42
C ASN A 31 -2.26 1.90 -4.10
N GLU A 32 -2.93 1.36 -5.11
CA GLU A 32 -4.13 0.54 -4.91
C GLU A 32 -3.81 -0.73 -4.11
N TRP A 33 -2.68 -1.36 -4.39
CA TRP A 33 -2.18 -2.49 -3.61
C TRP A 33 -2.01 -2.12 -2.14
N TYR A 34 -1.29 -1.03 -1.86
CA TYR A 34 -1.07 -0.53 -0.51
C TYR A 34 -2.39 -0.25 0.23
N VAL A 35 -3.34 0.42 -0.44
CA VAL A 35 -4.66 0.72 0.15
C VAL A 35 -5.45 -0.56 0.42
N ASN A 36 -5.48 -1.50 -0.52
CA ASN A 36 -6.23 -2.76 -0.38
C ASN A 36 -5.66 -3.60 0.78
N MET A 37 -4.34 -3.74 0.84
CA MET A 37 -3.64 -4.41 1.93
C MET A 37 -3.98 -3.78 3.28
N LYS A 38 -3.94 -2.44 3.40
CA LYS A 38 -4.29 -1.76 4.65
C LYS A 38 -5.73 -1.98 5.06
N LYS A 39 -6.66 -1.96 4.09
CA LYS A 39 -8.08 -2.23 4.35
C LYS A 39 -8.27 -3.65 4.91
N ALA A 40 -7.62 -4.66 4.32
CA ALA A 40 -7.71 -6.03 4.80
C ALA A 40 -7.12 -6.21 6.22
N ALA A 41 -6.08 -5.45 6.58
CA ALA A 41 -5.49 -5.54 7.92
C ALA A 41 -6.38 -4.98 9.05
N MET A 42 -7.37 -4.13 8.74
CA MET A 42 -8.21 -3.47 9.76
C MET A 42 -9.03 -4.46 10.58
N SER A 43 -9.46 -5.58 9.99
CA SER A 43 -10.27 -6.62 10.63
C SER A 43 -9.43 -7.77 11.23
N CYS A 44 -8.10 -7.68 11.17
CA CYS A 44 -7.19 -8.76 11.55
C CYS A 44 -6.69 -8.71 13.01
N GLU A 45 -6.97 -7.63 13.75
CA GLU A 45 -6.53 -7.44 15.14
C GLU A 45 -5.03 -7.73 15.35
N PHE A 46 -4.15 -7.13 14.53
CA PHE A 46 -2.70 -7.36 14.65
C PHE A 46 -2.03 -6.63 15.83
N GLY A 47 -2.74 -5.70 16.48
CA GLY A 47 -2.23 -4.94 17.62
C GLY A 47 -0.91 -4.24 17.30
N ASN A 48 0.07 -4.40 18.20
CA ASN A 48 1.39 -3.76 18.11
C ASN A 48 2.23 -4.22 16.90
N HIS A 49 1.91 -5.38 16.33
CA HIS A 49 2.63 -5.94 15.18
C HIS A 49 2.08 -5.47 13.83
N LEU A 50 1.07 -4.60 13.81
CA LEU A 50 0.43 -4.15 12.56
C LEU A 50 1.43 -3.64 11.52
N ILE A 51 2.35 -2.75 11.91
CA ILE A 51 3.30 -2.15 10.97
C ILE A 51 4.26 -3.20 10.40
N GLU A 52 4.73 -4.12 11.23
CA GLU A 52 5.60 -5.23 10.81
C GLU A 52 4.88 -6.16 9.82
N LYS A 53 3.63 -6.53 10.12
CA LYS A 53 2.80 -7.35 9.23
C LYS A 53 2.52 -6.65 7.90
N LEU A 54 2.21 -5.35 7.91
CA LEU A 54 2.01 -4.58 6.68
C LEU A 54 3.30 -4.44 5.86
N LYS A 55 4.45 -4.23 6.51
CA LYS A 55 5.76 -4.17 5.83
C LYS A 55 6.04 -5.47 5.08
N ASN A 56 6.00 -6.60 5.79
CA ASN A 56 6.28 -7.91 5.22
C ASN A 56 5.24 -8.26 4.14
N LYS A 57 3.96 -7.92 4.39
CA LYS A 57 2.89 -8.17 3.43
C LYS A 57 3.02 -7.34 2.17
N PHE A 58 3.44 -6.08 2.27
CA PHE A 58 3.61 -5.20 1.12
C PHE A 58 4.59 -5.82 0.15
N VAL A 59 5.77 -6.25 0.61
CA VAL A 59 6.80 -6.88 -0.24
C VAL A 59 6.33 -8.25 -0.74
N THR A 60 5.96 -9.16 0.16
CA THR A 60 5.61 -10.55 -0.20
C THR A 60 4.34 -10.67 -1.04
N GLY A 61 3.49 -9.65 -1.03
CA GLY A 61 2.23 -9.61 -1.77
C GLY A 61 2.29 -8.95 -3.14
N LEU A 62 3.41 -8.29 -3.50
CA LEU A 62 3.57 -7.70 -4.83
C LEU A 62 3.61 -8.77 -5.92
N ILE A 63 3.25 -8.36 -7.14
CA ILE A 63 3.44 -9.17 -8.33
C ILE A 63 4.95 -9.42 -8.54
N LYS A 64 5.29 -10.62 -8.99
CA LYS A 64 6.67 -10.95 -9.36
C LYS A 64 7.15 -10.04 -10.48
N GLY A 65 8.41 -9.63 -10.41
CA GLY A 65 9.05 -8.82 -11.45
C GLY A 65 9.95 -7.71 -10.89
N PRO A 66 10.38 -6.77 -11.76
CA PRO A 66 11.52 -5.89 -11.47
C PRO A 66 11.34 -4.90 -10.31
N ILE A 67 10.10 -4.70 -9.85
CA ILE A 67 9.79 -3.88 -8.66
C ILE A 67 9.99 -4.71 -7.40
N LEU A 68 9.49 -5.95 -7.37
CA LEU A 68 9.69 -6.88 -6.26
C LEU A 68 11.18 -7.20 -6.10
N ASP A 69 11.87 -7.51 -7.20
CA ASP A 69 13.30 -7.83 -7.18
C ASP A 69 14.10 -6.69 -6.54
N ARG A 70 13.81 -5.44 -6.94
CA ARG A 70 14.47 -4.25 -6.36
C ARG A 70 14.19 -4.08 -4.88
N LEU A 71 12.97 -4.39 -4.41
CA LEU A 71 12.64 -4.30 -2.98
C LEU A 71 13.32 -5.41 -2.17
N CYS A 72 13.56 -6.58 -2.76
CA CYS A 72 14.29 -7.67 -2.11
C CYS A 72 15.79 -7.36 -1.90
N GLU A 73 16.34 -6.40 -2.63
CA GLU A 73 17.72 -5.89 -2.44
C GLU A 73 17.84 -4.90 -1.27
N GLU A 74 16.73 -4.42 -0.72
CA GLU A 74 16.72 -3.38 0.32
C GLU A 74 16.93 -3.95 1.72
N GLU A 75 17.46 -3.14 2.63
CA GLU A 75 17.68 -3.55 4.00
C GLU A 75 16.37 -3.80 4.78
N PRO A 76 16.31 -4.82 5.67
CA PRO A 76 15.12 -5.12 6.48
C PRO A 76 14.66 -3.97 7.40
N LYS A 77 15.56 -3.01 7.69
CA LYS A 77 15.31 -1.86 8.57
C LYS A 77 14.43 -0.78 7.92
N LYS A 78 14.29 -0.78 6.59
CA LYS A 78 13.46 0.19 5.88
C LYS A 78 12.01 0.15 6.37
N THR A 79 11.43 1.33 6.54
CA THR A 79 10.04 1.53 6.92
C THR A 79 9.10 1.22 5.74
N LEU A 80 7.83 0.95 6.05
CA LEU A 80 6.82 0.70 5.02
C LEU A 80 6.69 1.86 4.01
N ILE A 81 6.84 3.12 4.47
CA ILE A 81 6.76 4.29 3.59
C ILE A 81 7.95 4.34 2.63
N GLU A 82 9.18 4.12 3.14
CA GLU A 82 10.37 4.09 2.30
C GLU A 82 10.28 2.99 1.23
N LEU A 83 9.76 1.81 1.57
CA LEU A 83 9.56 0.72 0.61
C LEU A 83 8.57 1.11 -0.49
N ILE A 84 7.48 1.83 -0.16
CA ILE A 84 6.52 2.31 -1.15
C ILE A 84 7.18 3.33 -2.08
N GLU A 85 7.99 4.25 -1.55
CA GLU A 85 8.73 5.22 -2.35
C GLU A 85 9.73 4.55 -3.30
N ILE A 86 10.46 3.53 -2.82
CA ILE A 86 11.38 2.75 -3.66
C ILE A 86 10.62 2.05 -4.79
N ALA A 87 9.48 1.44 -4.48
CA ALA A 87 8.64 0.77 -5.48
C ALA A 87 8.15 1.75 -6.56
N GLN A 88 7.67 2.94 -6.17
CA GLN A 88 7.24 3.98 -7.08
C GLN A 88 8.38 4.51 -7.95
N LYS A 89 9.54 4.79 -7.35
CA LYS A 89 10.75 5.21 -8.09
C LYS A 89 11.13 4.17 -9.14
N ARG A 90 11.15 2.89 -8.77
CA ARG A 90 11.45 1.78 -9.69
C ARG A 90 10.43 1.70 -10.83
N LYS A 91 9.14 1.83 -10.53
CA LYS A 91 8.07 1.85 -11.55
C LYS A 91 8.27 2.97 -12.57
N VAL A 92 8.58 4.18 -12.11
CA VAL A 92 8.85 5.33 -12.98
C VAL A 92 10.10 5.09 -13.85
N SER A 93 11.18 4.55 -13.28
CA SER A 93 12.38 4.23 -14.06
C SER A 93 12.12 3.21 -15.18
N ILE A 94 11.30 2.19 -14.93
CA ILE A 94 10.91 1.18 -15.93
C ILE A 94 10.07 1.80 -17.05
N LEU A 95 9.14 2.69 -16.71
CA LEU A 95 8.33 3.39 -17.71
C LEU A 95 9.23 4.24 -18.63
N LYS A 96 10.18 4.97 -18.04
CA LYS A 96 11.15 5.77 -18.80
C LYS A 96 12.04 4.91 -19.70
N SER A 97 12.54 3.76 -19.24
CA SER A 97 13.36 2.88 -20.08
C SER A 97 12.57 2.33 -21.27
N ASN A 98 11.28 2.02 -21.08
CA ASN A 98 10.42 1.52 -22.15
C ASN A 98 10.07 2.61 -23.16
N GLU A 99 9.95 3.87 -22.73
CA GLU A 99 9.74 5.02 -23.63
C GLU A 99 11.01 5.39 -24.44
N ILE A 100 12.20 5.05 -23.97
CA ILE A 100 13.47 5.35 -24.68
C ILE A 100 13.73 4.37 -25.84
N PHE A 101 13.00 3.24 -25.93
CA PHE A 101 13.23 2.22 -26.97
C PHE A 101 12.55 2.51 -28.34
N PHE A 102 11.96 3.69 -28.54
CA PHE A 102 11.53 4.12 -29.88
C PHE A 102 12.72 4.71 -30.65
N PRO A 103 13.13 4.15 -31.81
CA PRO A 103 14.34 4.59 -32.48
C PRO A 103 14.06 5.84 -33.30
N ILE A 104 14.58 7.00 -32.88
CA ILE A 104 14.65 8.17 -33.77
C ILE A 104 16.02 8.83 -33.65
N ASN A 105 16.87 8.52 -34.63
CA ASN A 105 17.88 9.44 -35.14
C ASN A 105 17.19 10.79 -35.44
N LYS A 106 17.54 11.86 -34.71
CA LYS A 106 17.78 13.23 -35.22
C LYS A 106 17.93 14.24 -34.07
N VAL A 107 19.15 14.77 -34.02
CA VAL A 107 19.66 16.01 -33.41
C VAL A 107 18.64 17.16 -33.34
N HIS A 108 18.38 17.76 -32.16
CA HIS A 108 18.55 19.21 -31.83
C HIS A 108 17.93 19.61 -30.44
N GLN A 109 18.79 20.11 -29.55
CA GLN A 109 18.68 21.12 -28.46
C GLN A 109 17.48 21.21 -27.46
N PRO A 110 17.74 21.61 -26.18
CA PRO A 110 16.79 21.50 -25.08
C PRO A 110 15.75 22.62 -25.09
N LYS A 111 14.46 22.26 -25.13
CA LYS A 111 13.37 23.19 -24.77
C LYS A 111 13.08 23.08 -23.27
N ALA A 112 13.12 24.23 -22.59
CA ALA A 112 12.88 24.37 -21.16
C ALA A 112 11.60 23.65 -20.70
N TYR A 113 11.75 22.74 -19.74
CA TYR A 113 10.64 21.97 -19.19
C TYR A 113 9.77 22.85 -18.29
N GLN A 114 8.54 23.11 -18.74
CA GLN A 114 7.50 23.69 -17.91
C GLN A 114 6.98 22.63 -16.93
N LYS A 115 7.07 22.91 -15.63
CA LYS A 115 6.56 22.06 -14.55
C LYS A 115 5.05 21.78 -14.75
N PRO A 116 4.60 20.51 -14.77
CA PRO A 116 3.19 20.18 -14.61
C PRO A 116 2.74 20.51 -13.18
N LYS A 117 1.56 21.12 -13.06
CA LYS A 117 0.99 21.63 -11.80
C LYS A 117 0.70 20.46 -10.84
N ALA A 118 1.16 20.62 -9.60
CA ALA A 118 0.94 19.67 -8.52
C ALA A 118 -0.56 19.50 -8.19
N VAL A 119 -1.10 18.30 -8.39
CA VAL A 119 -2.41 17.91 -7.85
C VAL A 119 -2.25 17.61 -6.36
N LYS A 120 -2.99 18.35 -5.52
CA LYS A 120 -2.88 18.34 -4.06
C LYS A 120 -3.65 17.15 -3.46
N GLU A 121 -3.00 15.99 -3.31
CA GLU A 121 -3.58 14.81 -2.63
C GLU A 121 -3.30 14.75 -1.11
N ARG A 122 -2.79 15.84 -0.51
CA ARG A 122 -2.50 15.92 0.93
C ARG A 122 -3.72 15.77 1.85
N GLY A 123 -4.94 15.91 1.32
CA GLY A 123 -6.18 15.78 2.10
C GLY A 123 -6.61 14.34 2.41
N VAL A 124 -6.36 13.41 1.48
CA VAL A 124 -6.90 12.04 1.58
C VAL A 124 -6.22 11.25 2.70
N TYR A 125 -4.90 11.43 2.86
CA TYR A 125 -4.11 10.79 3.91
C TYR A 125 -4.51 11.24 5.33
N ARG A 126 -4.93 12.50 5.53
CA ARG A 126 -5.40 13.00 6.83
C ARG A 126 -6.79 12.46 7.19
N GLN A 127 -7.74 12.41 6.24
CA GLN A 127 -9.09 11.89 6.51
C GLN A 127 -9.06 10.40 6.94
N ILE A 128 -8.17 9.62 6.34
CA ILE A 128 -7.99 8.19 6.66
C ILE A 128 -7.30 8.03 8.03
N GLN A 129 -6.31 8.87 8.35
CA GLN A 129 -5.65 8.85 9.67
C GLN A 129 -6.62 9.21 10.81
N ILE A 130 -7.54 10.16 10.58
CA ILE A 130 -8.56 10.56 11.56
C ILE A 130 -9.54 9.41 11.83
N LYS A 131 -9.99 8.68 10.80
CA LYS A 131 -10.86 7.49 10.98
C LYS A 131 -10.16 6.36 11.75
N ILE A 132 -8.85 6.18 11.55
CA ILE A 132 -8.04 5.21 12.31
C ILE A 132 -7.96 5.58 13.80
N ASN A 133 -7.79 6.87 14.13
CA ASN A 133 -7.74 7.30 15.53
C ASN A 133 -9.11 7.19 16.22
N ILE A 134 -10.23 7.43 15.52
CA ILE A 134 -11.58 7.28 16.09
C ILE A 134 -11.89 5.82 16.45
N ILE A 135 -11.46 4.85 15.64
CA ILE A 135 -11.65 3.42 15.93
C ILE A 135 -10.80 2.98 17.13
N ARG A 136 -9.61 3.56 17.31
CA ARG A 136 -8.73 3.29 18.47
C ARG A 136 -9.36 3.73 19.80
N PHE A 137 -10.11 4.84 19.81
CA PHE A 137 -10.83 5.31 21.00
C PHE A 137 -12.03 4.44 21.36
N HIS A 138 -12.74 3.87 20.38
CA HIS A 138 -13.90 3.02 20.67
C HIS A 138 -13.52 1.64 21.25
N VAL A 139 -12.33 1.12 20.92
CA VAL A 139 -11.84 -0.18 21.44
C VAL A 139 -11.29 -0.07 22.88
N GLN A 140 -10.89 1.11 23.34
CA GLN A 140 -10.38 1.32 24.71
C GLN A 140 -11.45 1.73 25.72
N GLY A 141 -12.69 1.99 25.29
CA GLY A 141 -13.80 2.41 26.17
C GLY A 141 -14.75 1.29 26.60
N THR A 142 -14.37 0.01 26.49
CA THR A 142 -15.21 -1.12 26.88
C THR A 142 -14.45 -2.12 27.76
N GLN A 143 -13.85 -1.61 28.83
CA GLN A 143 -13.63 -2.38 30.05
C GLN A 143 -14.09 -1.49 31.21
N ILE A 144 -15.21 -1.92 31.80
CA ILE A 144 -15.70 -1.76 33.18
C ILE A 144 -15.33 -0.47 33.93
#